data_AF-A0AAP5QRG2-F1
#
_entry.id   AF-A0AAP5QRG2-F1
#
_cell.length_a   1.000
_cell.length_b   1.000
_cell.length_c   1.000
_cell.angle_alpha   90.00
_cell.angle_beta   90.00
_cell.angle_gamma   90.00
#
_symmetry.space_group_name_H-M   'P 1'
#
loop_
_entity.id
_entity.type
_entity.pdbx_description
1 polymer ?
#
loop_
_entity_poly.entity_id
_entity_poly.type
_entity_poly.pdbx_seq_one_letter_code
_entity_poly.pdbx_strand_id
1 'polypeptide(L)' 'MGKILIADLFIKENKKHLCALGTPEDINVVFDKAYQLRKEHKCAIDVRIVRLSGVTTDKVSISIEEDSFNYDFHNELDI' A
#
# COMPACT_ATOMS: atom_id res chain seq x y z
N MET A 1 11.42 -2.86 -11.42
CA MET A 1 10.61 -2.12 -10.42
C MET A 1 11.53 -1.43 -9.43
N GLY A 2 11.22 -0.21 -9.01
CA GLY A 2 12.03 0.56 -8.04
C GLY A 2 11.87 0.06 -6.60
N LYS A 3 12.84 0.37 -5.74
CA LYS A 3 12.84 -0.01 -4.31
C LYS A 3 11.73 0.74 -3.57
N ILE A 4 10.90 0.04 -2.79
CA ILE A 4 9.90 0.69 -1.93
C ILE A 4 10.62 1.27 -0.70
N LEU A 5 10.38 2.54 -0.41
CA LEU A 5 10.93 3.21 0.77
C LEU A 5 9.97 3.15 1.94
N ILE A 6 8.69 3.40 1.67
CA ILE A 6 7.62 3.37 2.66
C ILE A 6 6.30 3.09 1.95
N ALA A 7 5.40 2.40 2.64
CA ALA A 7 4.00 2.31 2.25
C ALA A 7 3.10 2.71 3.43
N ASP A 8 2.22 3.68 3.21
CA ASP A 8 1.22 4.11 4.19
C ASP A 8 -0.15 3.53 3.84
N LEU A 9 -0.88 3.10 4.85
CA LEU A 9 -2.21 2.50 4.71
C LEU A 9 -3.24 3.34 5.47
N PHE A 10 -4.36 3.63 4.81
CA PHE A 10 -5.42 4.52 5.32
C PHE A 10 -6.79 3.88 5.14
N ILE A 11 -7.73 4.19 6.03
CA ILE A 11 -9.16 3.99 5.77
C ILE A 11 -9.59 4.99 4.70
N LYS A 12 -10.23 4.52 3.63
CA LYS A 12 -10.61 5.35 2.47
C LYS A 12 -11.61 6.44 2.84
N GLU A 13 -12.61 6.11 3.64
CA GLU A 13 -13.77 6.97 3.93
C GLU A 13 -13.40 8.22 4.73
N ASN A 14 -12.44 8.11 5.65
CA ASN A 14 -12.04 9.21 6.55
C ASN A 14 -10.55 9.53 6.52
N LYS A 15 -9.79 8.89 5.63
CA LYS A 15 -8.32 9.02 5.50
C LYS A 15 -7.58 8.79 6.82
N LYS A 16 -8.16 8.03 7.75
CA LYS A 16 -7.51 7.65 9.01
C LYS A 16 -6.31 6.77 8.70
N HIS A 17 -5.11 7.21 9.06
CA HIS A 17 -3.90 6.40 8.98
C HIS A 17 -3.99 5.19 9.91
N LEU A 18 -3.66 4.01 9.39
CA LEU A 18 -3.68 2.75 10.13
C LEU A 18 -2.27 2.30 10.48
N CYS A 19 -1.38 2.26 9.49
CA CYS A 19 0.02 1.94 9.71
C CYS A 19 0.91 2.42 8.57
N ALA A 20 2.21 2.44 8.86
CA ALA A 20 3.27 2.64 7.89
C ALA A 20 4.18 1.41 7.87
N LEU A 21 4.50 0.91 6.68
CA LEU A 21 5.48 -0.14 6.47
C LEU A 21 6.78 0.52 5.99
N GLY A 22 7.81 0.51 6.84
CA GLY A 22 9.14 1.00 6.49
C GLY A 22 9.88 -0.02 5.64
N THR A 23 10.34 0.39 4.45
CA THR A 23 11.13 -0.42 3.51
C THR A 23 10.63 -1.86 3.34
N PRO A 24 9.36 -2.07 2.95
CA PRO A 24 8.84 -3.41 2.71
C PRO A 24 9.67 -4.11 1.61
N GLU A 25 9.84 -5.42 1.76
CA GLU A 25 10.65 -6.25 0.85
C GLU A 25 10.15 -6.15 -0.60
N ASP A 26 8.84 -6.25 -0.79
CA ASP A 26 8.18 -6.11 -2.07
C ASP A 26 6.76 -5.53 -1.93
N ILE A 27 6.04 -5.45 -3.05
CA ILE A 27 4.67 -4.94 -3.09
C ILE A 27 3.65 -5.92 -2.49
N ASN A 28 3.95 -7.22 -2.47
CA ASN A 28 3.05 -8.23 -1.94
C ASN A 28 2.90 -8.06 -0.43
N VAL A 29 3.99 -7.76 0.29
CA VAL A 29 3.95 -7.44 1.73
C VAL A 29 2.99 -6.28 2.02
N VAL A 30 2.99 -5.26 1.17
CA VAL A 30 2.10 -4.10 1.31
C VAL A 30 0.64 -4.50 1.04
N PHE A 31 0.40 -5.26 -0.02
CA PHE A 31 -0.93 -5.66 -0.45
C PHE A 31 -1.57 -6.65 0.53
N ASP A 32 -0.82 -7.64 1.01
CA ASP A 32 -1.26 -8.58 2.04
C ASP A 32 -1.67 -7.83 3.32
N LYS A 33 -0.90 -6.82 3.72
CA LYS A 33 -1.25 -6.00 4.88
C LYS A 33 -2.52 -5.20 4.64
N ALA A 34 -2.70 -4.62 3.44
CA ALA A 34 -3.92 -3.92 3.06
C ALA A 34 -5.13 -4.85 3.08
N TYR A 35 -5.02 -6.07 2.54
CA TYR A 35 -6.08 -7.08 2.60
C TYR A 35 -6.45 -7.48 4.03
N GLN A 36 -5.47 -7.67 4.91
CA GLN A 36 -5.71 -7.96 6.32
C GLN A 36 -6.47 -6.82 7.02
N LEU A 37 -6.00 -5.58 6.88
CA LEU A 37 -6.63 -4.41 7.48
C LEU A 37 -8.04 -4.17 6.94
N ARG A 38 -8.24 -4.42 5.64
CA ARG A 38 -9.56 -4.36 5.00
C ARG A 38 -10.55 -5.33 5.64
N LYS A 39 -10.12 -6.59 5.90
CA LYS A 39 -10.95 -7.60 6.58
C LYS A 39 -11.19 -7.25 8.05
N GLU A 40 -10.16 -6.76 8.75
CA GLU A 40 -10.22 -6.36 10.16
C GLU A 40 -11.20 -5.21 10.40
N HIS A 41 -11.10 -4.15 9.59
CA HIS A 41 -11.90 -2.94 9.74
C HIS A 41 -13.23 -2.97 8.96
N LYS A 42 -13.41 -3.95 8.07
CA LYS A 42 -14.59 -4.09 7.19
C LYS A 42 -14.89 -2.82 6.39
N CYS A 43 -13.85 -2.18 5.88
CA CYS A 43 -13.92 -0.95 5.10
C CYS A 43 -12.87 -0.95 3.99
N ALA A 44 -12.97 0.00 3.06
CA ALA A 44 -11.99 0.14 1.99
C ALA A 44 -10.67 0.73 2.52
N ILE A 45 -9.55 0.19 2.07
CA ILE A 45 -8.20 0.65 2.45
C ILE A 45 -7.53 1.32 1.24
N ASP A 46 -7.03 2.52 1.41
CA ASP A 46 -6.13 3.17 0.44
C ASP A 46 -4.68 2.95 0.86
N VAL A 47 -3.83 2.64 -0.11
CA VAL A 47 -2.41 2.40 0.06
C VAL A 47 -1.64 3.45 -0.73
N ARG A 48 -0.70 4.13 -0.09
CA ARG A 48 0.24 5.05 -0.74
C ARG A 48 1.64 4.49 -0.65
N ILE A 49 2.25 4.19 -1.78
CA ILE A 49 3.59 3.60 -1.89
C ILE A 49 4.57 4.65 -2.41
N VAL A 50 5.63 4.91 -1.65
CA VAL A 50 6.73 5.77 -2.09
C VAL A 50 7.87 4.87 -2.54
N ARG A 51 8.27 5.00 -3.81
CA ARG A 51 9.38 4.24 -4.39
C ARG A 51 10.55 5.14 -4.75
N LEU A 52 11.73 4.59 -4.57
CA LEU A 52 12.95 5.05 -5.19
C LEU A 52 13.08 4.42 -6.57
N SER A 53 13.07 5.23 -7.61
CA SER A 53 13.30 4.83 -8.99
C SER A 53 14.54 5.54 -9.55
N GLY A 54 15.19 4.93 -10.55
CA GLY A 54 16.33 5.53 -11.25
C GLY A 54 17.43 6.03 -10.32
N VAL A 55 18.14 5.11 -9.66
CA VAL A 55 19.32 5.44 -8.85
C VAL A 55 20.55 5.42 -9.75
N THR A 56 21.04 6.61 -10.08
CA THR A 56 22.35 6.81 -10.72
C THR A 56 23.21 7.67 -9.80
N THR A 57 24.50 7.75 -10.06
CA THR A 57 25.46 8.54 -9.25
C THR A 57 25.01 10.01 -9.08
N ASP A 58 24.29 10.57 -10.05
CA ASP A 58 23.94 12.00 -10.10
C ASP A 58 22.44 12.29 -10.02
N LYS A 59 21.58 11.25 -10.05
CA LYS A 59 20.13 11.41 -10.02
C LYS A 59 19.46 10.31 -9.22
N VAL A 60 18.54 10.75 -8.38
CA VAL A 60 17.60 9.92 -7.63
C VAL A 60 16.21 10.40 -8.01
N SER A 61 15.34 9.48 -8.45
CA SER A 61 13.93 9.79 -8.72
C SER A 61 13.05 9.14 -7.66
N ILE A 62 12.02 9.85 -7.23
CA ILE A 62 11.02 9.33 -6.30
C ILE A 62 9.69 9.30 -7.02
N SER A 63 8.99 8.15 -6.97
CA SER A 63 7.62 8.02 -7.45
C SER A 63 6.68 7.71 -6.31
N ILE A 64 5.45 8.22 -6.40
CA ILE A 64 4.36 7.92 -5.49
C ILE A 64 3.29 7.19 -6.28
N GLU A 65 2.89 6.03 -5.80
CA GLU A 65 1.83 5.20 -6.35
C GLU A 65 0.70 5.11 -5.31
N GLU A 66 -0.55 5.15 -5.75
CA GLU A 66 -1.72 5.00 -4.89
C GLU A 66 -2.61 3.88 -5.43
N ASP A 67 -3.02 2.97 -4.54
CA ASP A 67 -3.91 1.85 -4.85
C ASP A 67 -5.05 1.79 -3.82
N SER A 68 -6.23 1.35 -4.25
CA SER A 68 -7.41 1.20 -3.38
C SER A 68 -7.86 -0.25 -3.30
N PHE A 69 -8.01 -0.74 -2.07
CA PHE A 69 -8.48 -2.08 -1.72
C PHE A 69 -9.90 -1.97 -1.18
N ASN A 70 -10.88 -1.95 -2.09
CA ASN A 70 -12.30 -1.87 -1.72
C ASN A 70 -12.74 -3.15 -0.98
N TYR A 71 -13.53 -3.01 0.08
CA TYR A 71 -14.08 -4.15 0.84
C TYR A 71 -15.06 -4.99 0.01
N ASP A 72 -15.88 -4.33 -0.82
CA ASP A 72 -16.93 -4.98 -1.59
C ASP A 72 -16.39 -5.83 -2.76
N PHE A 73 -15.17 -5.54 -3.22
CA PHE A 73 -14.50 -6.33 -4.24
C PHE A 73 -13.73 -7.47 -3.54
N HIS A 74 -14.13 -8.73 -3.76
CA HIS A 74 -13.49 -9.96 -3.23
C HIS A 74 -13.96 -10.50 -1.87
N ASN A 75 -15.23 -10.38 -1.50
CA ASN A 75 -15.81 -11.28 -0.48
C ASN A 75 -16.39 -12.58 -1.07
N GLU A 76 -16.28 -12.80 -2.39
CA GLU A 76 -16.81 -14.01 -3.05
C GLU A 76 -15.78 -15.15 -3.23
N LEU A 77 -14.52 -14.99 -2.81
CA LEU A 77 -13.45 -15.99 -3.02
C LEU A 77 -12.87 -16.62 -1.73
N ASP A 78 -13.45 -16.36 -0.56
CA ASP A 78 -13.15 -17.08 0.70
C ASP A 78 -14.29 -18.10 1.00
N ILE A 79 -14.55 -19.05 0.09
CA ILE A 79 -15.40 -20.24 0.33
C ILE A 79 -14.59 -21.51 0.11
#